data_AF-A0A556QJM1-F1
#
_entry.id   AF-A0A556QJM1-F1
#
_cell.length_a   1.000
_cell.length_b   1.000
_cell.length_c   1.000
_cell.angle_alpha   90.00
_cell.angle_beta   90.00
_cell.angle_gamma   90.00
#
_symmetry.space_group_name_H-M   'P 1'
#
loop_
_entity.id
_entity.type
_entity.pdbx_description
1 polymer ?
#
loop_
_entity_poly.entity_id
_entity_poly.type
_entity_poly.pdbx_seq_one_letter_code
_entity_poly.pdbx_strand_id
1 'polypeptide(L)'
;MHSFARLFATLLVTGSCTLSVMANTAADIARAETVMRKVLLVSGQYEGKNLVLTAPAPVADKKGKYFAPYDGNGELTPWAKKAVEANLGSIAGDKAAGGAMTALGGAIPGAGLLSPFAKKKAKEVGAKAAVGGEEFIKNSSTYAFNSIEDYSVFLHAKFANSPTYKQALASTLAVYPELETALEPALKAAYAKAEQVKVAAEKQLAIKVAAEKLALEKVAAAEVKKSEKTAEAEVTKVVAEVK
;
A
#
# COMPACT_ATOMS: atom_id res chain seq x y z
N MET A 1 4.90 79.11 -25.90
CA MET A 1 3.48 78.71 -26.00
C MET A 1 3.44 77.26 -26.42
N HIS A 2 2.89 76.40 -25.54
CA HIS A 2 2.03 75.23 -25.80
C HIS A 2 2.34 74.39 -27.06
N SER A 3 2.51 73.06 -27.06
CA SER A 3 2.08 72.01 -26.12
C SER A 3 2.60 70.66 -26.63
N PHE A 4 2.80 69.70 -25.71
CA PHE A 4 2.36 68.29 -25.74
C PHE A 4 2.24 67.57 -27.11
N ALA A 5 2.69 66.34 -27.36
CA ALA A 5 2.98 65.21 -26.49
C ALA A 5 3.64 64.06 -27.28
N ARG A 6 4.49 63.32 -26.56
CA ARG A 6 4.79 61.89 -26.59
C ARG A 6 4.13 61.02 -27.68
N LEU A 7 4.95 60.25 -28.39
CA LEU A 7 4.68 58.84 -28.70
C LEU A 7 5.97 58.10 -29.09
N PHE A 8 6.75 57.73 -28.08
CA PHE A 8 7.73 56.63 -28.19
C PHE A 8 6.97 55.34 -27.85
N ALA A 9 6.50 54.62 -28.87
CA ALA A 9 5.98 53.26 -28.70
C ALA A 9 7.16 52.28 -28.80
N THR A 10 7.88 52.13 -27.68
CA THR A 10 8.94 51.13 -27.57
C THR A 10 8.31 49.75 -27.48
N LEU A 11 8.59 48.96 -28.52
CA LEU A 11 8.40 47.53 -28.61
C LEU A 11 9.03 46.83 -27.39
N LEU A 12 8.21 46.26 -26.52
CA LEU A 12 8.62 45.31 -25.49
C LEU A 12 7.66 44.12 -25.54
N VAL A 13 7.92 43.20 -26.49
CA VAL A 13 7.46 41.82 -26.40
C VAL A 13 8.32 41.14 -25.34
N THR A 14 8.06 41.45 -24.07
CA THR A 14 8.54 40.62 -22.96
C THR A 14 7.70 39.37 -22.92
N GLY A 15 8.37 38.26 -23.22
CA GLY A 15 7.88 36.92 -22.97
C GLY A 15 7.34 36.82 -21.55
N SER A 16 6.08 36.44 -21.48
CA SER A 16 5.59 35.58 -20.42
C SER A 16 4.71 34.58 -21.15
N CYS A 17 5.37 33.56 -21.68
CA CYS A 17 4.72 32.31 -21.98
C CYS A 17 4.22 31.78 -20.63
N THR A 18 3.07 32.26 -20.16
CA THR A 18 2.27 31.52 -19.20
C THR A 18 1.74 30.33 -19.99
N LEU A 19 2.62 29.32 -20.15
CA LEU A 19 2.18 27.95 -20.29
C LEU A 19 1.39 27.66 -19.01
N SER A 20 0.09 27.96 -19.06
CA SER A 20 -0.88 27.39 -18.15
C SER A 20 -0.88 25.89 -18.43
N VAL A 21 0.08 25.17 -17.83
CA VAL A 21 0.11 23.71 -17.79
C VAL A 21 -1.00 23.30 -16.82
N MET A 22 -2.24 23.35 -17.27
CA MET A 22 -3.40 22.86 -16.53
C MET A 22 -4.23 21.99 -17.48
N ALA A 23 -3.73 20.79 -17.76
CA ALA A 23 -4.51 19.73 -18.35
C ALA A 23 -4.52 18.55 -17.37
N ASN A 24 -5.44 18.58 -16.40
CA ASN A 24 -5.77 17.46 -15.52
C ASN A 24 -7.26 17.18 -15.68
N THR A 25 -7.62 16.00 -16.16
CA THR A 25 -8.96 15.72 -16.71
C THR A 25 -9.81 14.84 -15.79
N ALA A 26 -11.14 14.90 -15.96
CA ALA A 26 -12.10 13.98 -15.35
C ALA A 26 -11.75 12.48 -15.55
N ALA A 27 -10.99 12.15 -16.59
CA ALA A 27 -10.51 10.78 -16.84
C ALA A 27 -9.49 10.32 -15.79
N ASP A 28 -8.71 11.21 -15.18
CA ASP A 28 -7.74 10.87 -14.13
C ASP A 28 -8.46 10.56 -12.80
N ILE A 29 -9.53 11.28 -12.51
CA ILE A 29 -10.43 11.07 -11.35
C ILE A 29 -11.11 9.70 -11.47
N ALA A 30 -11.71 9.43 -12.64
CA ALA A 30 -12.41 8.17 -12.90
C ALA A 30 -11.49 6.95 -12.72
N ARG A 31 -10.19 7.07 -13.06
CA ARG A 31 -9.20 6.00 -12.84
C ARG A 31 -8.91 5.79 -11.36
N ALA A 32 -8.67 6.86 -10.59
CA ALA A 32 -8.44 6.73 -9.14
C ALA A 32 -9.65 6.14 -8.41
N GLU A 33 -10.86 6.55 -8.75
CA GLU A 33 -12.09 5.94 -8.23
C GLU A 33 -12.21 4.46 -8.61
N THR A 34 -11.89 4.11 -9.85
CA THR A 34 -11.92 2.73 -10.33
C THR A 34 -10.94 1.87 -9.52
N VAL A 35 -9.73 2.36 -9.28
CA VAL A 35 -8.73 1.68 -8.45
C VAL A 35 -9.24 1.51 -7.02
N MET A 36 -9.79 2.56 -6.41
CA MET A 36 -10.38 2.48 -5.07
C MET A 36 -11.50 1.43 -4.99
N ARG A 37 -12.41 1.40 -5.97
CA ARG A 37 -13.48 0.39 -6.02
C ARG A 37 -12.92 -1.02 -6.11
N LYS A 38 -11.89 -1.24 -6.95
CA LYS A 38 -11.22 -2.53 -7.06
C LYS A 38 -10.58 -2.97 -5.75
N VAL A 39 -9.91 -2.06 -5.05
CA VAL A 39 -9.34 -2.34 -3.72
C VAL A 39 -10.42 -2.78 -2.75
N LEU A 40 -11.52 -2.03 -2.67
CA LEU A 40 -12.64 -2.35 -1.77
C LEU A 40 -13.30 -3.69 -2.12
N LEU A 41 -13.45 -3.99 -3.42
CA LEU A 41 -13.99 -5.28 -3.87
C LEU A 41 -13.06 -6.43 -3.47
N VAL A 42 -11.75 -6.29 -3.69
CA VAL A 42 -10.78 -7.32 -3.28
C VAL A 42 -10.77 -7.48 -1.77
N SER A 43 -10.66 -6.41 -0.98
CA SER A 43 -10.67 -6.52 0.48
C SER A 43 -11.97 -7.13 0.99
N GLY A 44 -13.11 -6.72 0.42
CA GLY A 44 -14.45 -7.24 0.74
C GLY A 44 -14.60 -8.74 0.48
N GLN A 45 -13.94 -9.31 -0.54
CA GLN A 45 -13.95 -10.75 -0.79
C GLN A 45 -13.32 -11.58 0.33
N TYR A 46 -12.45 -10.97 1.14
CA TYR A 46 -11.77 -11.62 2.25
C TYR A 46 -12.28 -11.11 3.62
N GLU A 47 -13.28 -10.22 3.65
CA GLU A 47 -13.96 -9.84 4.88
C GLU A 47 -14.59 -11.08 5.53
N GLY A 48 -14.42 -11.22 6.85
CA GLY A 48 -14.87 -12.39 7.61
C GLY A 48 -13.88 -13.56 7.67
N LYS A 49 -12.82 -13.59 6.86
CA LYS A 49 -11.80 -14.65 6.92
C LYS A 49 -10.72 -14.43 8.00
N ASN A 50 -10.74 -13.27 8.67
CA ASN A 50 -9.73 -12.85 9.69
C ASN A 50 -8.29 -13.06 9.19
N LEU A 51 -8.03 -12.70 7.94
CA LEU A 51 -6.70 -12.80 7.36
C LEU A 51 -5.86 -11.59 7.78
N VAL A 52 -4.66 -11.85 8.29
CA VAL A 52 -3.68 -10.81 8.59
C VAL A 52 -2.76 -10.69 7.37
N LEU A 53 -2.86 -9.56 6.66
CA LEU A 53 -1.93 -9.25 5.58
C LEU A 53 -0.55 -8.94 6.16
N THR A 54 0.46 -9.69 5.73
CA THR A 54 1.85 -9.38 6.07
C THR A 54 2.35 -8.26 5.16
N ALA A 55 2.63 -7.10 5.73
CA ALA A 55 3.19 -5.97 5.00
C ALA A 55 4.65 -6.27 4.60
N PRO A 56 5.02 -6.13 3.30
CA PRO A 56 6.40 -6.26 2.86
C PRO A 56 7.34 -5.28 3.56
N ALA A 57 8.58 -5.71 3.78
CA ALA A 57 9.58 -4.87 4.43
C ALA A 57 10.05 -3.74 3.49
N PRO A 58 10.10 -2.49 3.94
CA PRO A 58 10.73 -1.41 3.20
C PRO A 58 12.22 -1.68 2.95
N VAL A 59 12.73 -1.20 1.84
CA VAL A 59 14.14 -1.26 1.47
C VAL A 59 14.94 -0.29 2.36
N ALA A 60 16.09 -0.75 2.84
CA ALA A 60 17.02 0.06 3.61
C ALA A 60 17.54 1.28 2.82
N ASP A 61 17.93 2.32 3.55
CA ASP A 61 18.58 3.53 3.01
C ASP A 61 17.80 4.30 1.94
N LYS A 62 16.48 4.09 1.82
CA LYS A 62 15.65 4.79 0.82
C LYS A 62 16.16 4.60 -0.62
N LYS A 63 16.79 3.45 -0.91
CA LYS A 63 17.33 3.10 -2.24
C LYS A 63 16.30 2.48 -3.18
N GLY A 64 15.06 2.35 -2.73
CA GLY A 64 13.97 1.81 -3.55
C GLY A 64 13.53 2.77 -4.65
N LYS A 65 12.84 2.21 -5.65
CA LYS A 65 12.26 2.93 -6.79
C LYS A 65 10.94 3.64 -6.44
N TYR A 66 10.19 3.09 -5.49
CA TYR A 66 8.86 3.54 -5.09
C TYR A 66 8.89 4.06 -3.67
N PHE A 67 8.49 5.31 -3.47
CA PHE A 67 8.49 5.95 -2.16
C PHE A 67 7.09 6.02 -1.57
N ALA A 68 6.97 5.69 -0.29
CA ALA A 68 5.66 5.71 0.37
C ALA A 68 5.18 7.13 0.68
N PRO A 69 3.85 7.37 0.57
CA PRO A 69 3.25 8.65 0.90
C PRO A 69 3.14 8.88 2.41
N TYR A 70 3.47 7.87 3.22
CA TYR A 70 3.44 7.91 4.67
C TYR A 70 4.84 7.90 5.28
N ASP A 71 5.00 8.60 6.39
CA ASP A 71 6.21 8.60 7.20
C ASP A 71 6.19 7.52 8.30
N GLY A 72 7.23 7.52 9.13
CA GLY A 72 7.36 6.61 10.28
C GLY A 72 6.20 6.68 11.28
N ASN A 73 5.51 7.82 11.36
CA ASN A 73 4.44 8.10 12.30
C ASN A 73 3.06 7.82 11.72
N GLY A 74 2.98 7.46 10.43
CA GLY A 74 1.72 7.26 9.72
C GLY A 74 1.07 8.56 9.25
N GLU A 75 1.82 9.65 9.22
CA GLU A 75 1.38 10.90 8.62
C GLU A 75 1.77 10.99 7.14
N LEU A 76 1.04 11.80 6.37
CA LEU A 76 1.41 12.07 4.99
C LEU A 76 2.75 12.80 4.91
N THR A 77 3.65 12.27 4.09
CA THR A 77 4.94 12.87 3.74
C THR A 77 4.75 14.25 3.09
N PRO A 78 5.74 15.14 3.17
CA PRO A 78 5.70 16.44 2.50
C PRO A 78 5.39 16.38 1.00
N TRP A 79 5.92 15.41 0.25
CA TRP A 79 5.60 15.27 -1.17
C TRP A 79 4.17 14.79 -1.39
N ALA A 80 3.64 13.91 -0.53
CA ALA A 80 2.25 13.46 -0.61
C ALA A 80 1.29 14.59 -0.22
N LYS A 81 1.64 15.44 0.74
CA LYS A 81 0.88 16.66 1.08
C LYS A 81 0.86 17.63 -0.10
N LYS A 82 2.01 17.91 -0.72
CA LYS A 82 2.09 18.72 -1.95
C LYS A 82 1.30 18.13 -3.11
N ALA A 83 1.36 16.81 -3.28
CA ALA A 83 0.53 16.12 -4.25
C ALA A 83 -0.94 16.41 -3.97
N VAL A 84 -1.41 16.20 -2.74
CA VAL A 84 -2.80 16.48 -2.34
C VAL A 84 -3.14 17.96 -2.53
N GLU A 85 -2.27 18.90 -2.18
CA GLU A 85 -2.51 20.35 -2.34
C GLU A 85 -2.56 20.79 -3.81
N ALA A 86 -1.66 20.27 -4.64
CA ALA A 86 -1.72 20.44 -6.10
C ALA A 86 -3.02 19.85 -6.65
N ASN A 87 -3.49 18.75 -6.06
CA ASN A 87 -4.78 18.17 -6.38
C ASN A 87 -5.96 19.06 -5.90
N LEU A 88 -5.86 19.66 -4.71
CA LEU A 88 -6.89 20.53 -4.12
C LEU A 88 -7.03 21.88 -4.85
N GLY A 89 -5.96 22.44 -5.40
CA GLY A 89 -6.02 23.60 -6.30
C GLY A 89 -6.78 23.30 -7.60
N SER A 90 -6.70 22.05 -8.07
CA SER A 90 -7.57 21.37 -9.04
C SER A 90 -9.07 21.52 -8.77
N ILE A 91 -9.43 21.31 -7.51
CA ILE A 91 -10.78 21.05 -7.01
C ILE A 91 -11.47 22.31 -6.49
N ALA A 92 -10.72 23.32 -6.05
CA ALA A 92 -11.27 24.57 -5.52
C ALA A 92 -12.11 25.36 -6.54
N GLY A 93 -11.99 25.10 -7.84
CA GLY A 93 -12.89 25.63 -8.88
C GLY A 93 -14.23 24.89 -9.00
N ASP A 94 -14.29 23.61 -8.62
CA ASP A 94 -15.45 22.74 -8.77
C ASP A 94 -15.88 22.17 -7.41
N LYS A 95 -16.55 23.02 -6.61
CA LYS A 95 -17.37 22.69 -5.43
C LYS A 95 -16.76 21.78 -4.34
N ALA A 96 -16.56 22.42 -3.19
CA ALA A 96 -16.46 21.88 -1.84
C ALA A 96 -17.05 20.47 -1.58
N ALA A 97 -16.26 19.66 -0.86
CA ALA A 97 -16.65 18.51 -0.05
C ALA A 97 -17.19 17.26 -0.77
N GLY A 98 -16.27 16.42 -1.29
CA GLY A 98 -16.55 14.99 -1.48
C GLY A 98 -15.85 14.33 -2.67
N GLY A 99 -14.68 13.74 -2.45
CA GLY A 99 -14.34 12.46 -3.08
C GLY A 99 -13.58 12.42 -4.41
N ALA A 100 -13.23 13.53 -5.06
CA ALA A 100 -12.47 13.48 -6.31
C ALA A 100 -10.99 13.83 -6.09
N MET A 101 -10.08 12.92 -6.44
CA MET A 101 -8.65 13.15 -6.39
C MET A 101 -8.15 13.51 -7.79
N THR A 102 -7.92 14.79 -8.03
CA THR A 102 -7.68 15.36 -9.37
C THR A 102 -6.42 16.20 -9.36
N ALA A 103 -5.49 15.99 -10.30
CA ALA A 103 -4.30 16.81 -10.58
C ALA A 103 -2.93 16.39 -10.02
N LEU A 104 -2.25 15.56 -10.79
CA LEU A 104 -0.77 15.54 -10.82
C LEU A 104 -0.24 15.06 -12.19
N GLY A 105 -1.08 14.98 -13.22
CA GLY A 105 -0.81 14.24 -14.44
C GLY A 105 -0.61 15.11 -15.67
N GLY A 106 0.24 16.14 -15.61
CA GLY A 106 0.43 17.10 -16.70
C GLY A 106 0.93 16.47 -18.01
N ALA A 107 0.25 16.80 -19.11
CA ALA A 107 0.74 16.57 -20.48
C ALA A 107 1.79 17.62 -20.86
N ILE A 108 2.92 17.19 -21.43
CA ILE A 108 3.95 18.10 -21.97
C ILE A 108 3.41 18.76 -23.25
N PRO A 109 3.39 20.10 -23.36
CA PRO A 109 3.04 20.80 -24.59
C PRO A 109 4.04 20.42 -25.69
N GLY A 110 3.57 19.80 -26.79
CA GLY A 110 4.40 19.32 -27.91
C GLY A 110 4.41 17.80 -28.14
N ALA A 111 3.74 17.01 -27.30
CA ALA A 111 3.66 15.53 -27.42
C ALA A 111 2.69 15.03 -28.52
N GLY A 112 2.56 15.77 -29.62
CA GLY A 112 1.91 15.26 -30.83
C GLY A 112 2.71 14.07 -31.35
N LEU A 113 2.09 12.88 -31.37
CA LEU A 113 2.68 11.62 -31.87
C LEU A 113 3.84 11.04 -31.03
N LEU A 114 3.75 11.06 -29.70
CA LEU A 114 4.61 10.22 -28.86
C LEU A 114 3.99 8.85 -28.59
N SER A 115 4.82 7.79 -28.52
CA SER A 115 4.38 6.43 -28.20
C SER A 115 3.66 6.38 -26.83
N PRO A 116 2.73 5.43 -26.61
CA PRO A 116 2.04 5.29 -25.32
C PRO A 116 2.98 5.20 -24.12
N PHE A 117 4.14 4.55 -24.30
CA PHE A 117 5.19 4.47 -23.28
C PHE A 117 5.82 5.83 -22.97
N ALA A 118 6.17 6.59 -24.01
CA ALA A 118 6.73 7.94 -23.84
C ALA A 118 5.74 8.89 -23.17
N LYS A 119 4.44 8.80 -23.50
CA LYS A 119 3.38 9.55 -22.82
C LYS A 119 3.27 9.21 -21.34
N LYS A 120 3.34 7.91 -20.98
CA LYS A 120 3.31 7.47 -19.57
C LYS A 120 4.52 7.98 -18.80
N LYS A 121 5.72 7.90 -19.39
CA LYS A 121 6.96 8.39 -18.77
C LYS A 121 6.99 9.91 -18.63
N ALA A 122 6.54 10.64 -19.64
CA ALA A 122 6.36 12.09 -19.57
C ALA A 122 5.42 12.50 -18.44
N LYS A 123 4.30 11.78 -18.27
CA LYS A 123 3.35 11.99 -17.17
C LYS A 123 3.98 11.72 -15.81
N GLU A 124 4.70 10.62 -15.65
CA GLU A 124 5.42 10.26 -14.42
C GLU A 124 6.46 11.33 -14.04
N VAL A 125 7.27 11.77 -15.00
CA VAL A 125 8.29 12.81 -14.79
C VAL A 125 7.65 14.15 -14.47
N GLY A 126 6.59 14.54 -15.18
CA GLY A 126 5.83 15.76 -14.92
C GLY A 126 5.19 15.76 -13.52
N ALA A 127 4.61 14.63 -13.11
CA ALA A 127 4.03 14.45 -11.78
C ALA A 127 5.09 14.56 -10.67
N LYS A 128 6.23 13.88 -10.85
CA LYS A 128 7.37 13.97 -9.93
C LYS A 128 7.88 15.40 -9.83
N ALA A 129 8.04 16.09 -10.96
CA ALA A 129 8.47 17.48 -10.98
C ALA A 129 7.48 18.40 -10.24
N ALA A 130 6.18 18.21 -10.44
CA ALA A 130 5.12 19.00 -9.80
C ALA A 130 5.12 18.90 -8.26
N VAL A 131 5.54 17.77 -7.69
CA VAL A 131 5.65 17.60 -6.22
C VAL A 131 7.00 18.02 -5.64
N GLY A 132 7.92 18.52 -6.47
CA GLY A 132 9.25 18.97 -6.05
C GLY A 132 10.43 18.13 -6.57
N GLY A 133 10.18 17.17 -7.45
CA GLY A 133 11.19 16.31 -8.07
C GLY A 133 11.45 15.00 -7.31
N GLU A 134 12.18 14.10 -7.97
CA GLU A 134 12.49 12.76 -7.45
C GLU A 134 13.36 12.81 -6.18
N GLU A 135 14.32 13.74 -6.12
CA GLU A 135 15.15 13.93 -4.93
C GLU A 135 14.33 14.40 -3.72
N PHE A 136 13.35 15.29 -3.94
CA PHE A 136 12.47 15.74 -2.87
C PHE A 136 11.59 14.61 -2.35
N ILE A 137 11.00 13.80 -3.25
CA ILE A 137 10.23 12.61 -2.87
C ILE A 137 11.09 11.67 -2.02
N LYS A 138 12.31 11.37 -2.47
CA LYS A 138 13.25 10.49 -1.75
C LYS A 138 13.60 11.04 -0.36
N ASN A 139 13.95 12.31 -0.27
CA ASN A 139 14.39 12.92 0.98
C ASN A 139 13.25 13.02 2.00
N SER A 140 12.03 13.29 1.52
CA SER A 140 10.85 13.48 2.37
C SER A 140 10.09 12.19 2.71
N SER A 141 10.44 11.04 2.12
CA SER A 141 9.87 9.73 2.45
C SER A 141 10.67 8.95 3.49
N THR A 142 9.99 8.18 4.32
CA THR A 142 10.63 7.22 5.25
C THR A 142 10.83 5.86 4.61
N TYR A 143 9.85 5.38 3.84
CA TYR A 143 9.85 4.04 3.27
C TYR A 143 10.08 4.06 1.76
N ALA A 144 10.84 3.08 1.26
CA ALA A 144 11.07 2.87 -0.17
C ALA A 144 10.93 1.39 -0.53
N PHE A 145 10.55 1.09 -1.77
CA PHE A 145 10.31 -0.26 -2.28
C PHE A 145 10.88 -0.44 -3.68
N ASN A 146 11.35 -1.65 -4.00
CA ASN A 146 11.87 -1.97 -5.33
C ASN A 146 10.77 -2.40 -6.31
N SER A 147 9.73 -3.03 -5.79
CA SER A 147 8.58 -3.55 -6.54
C SER A 147 7.33 -2.73 -6.26
N ILE A 148 6.52 -2.50 -7.29
CA ILE A 148 5.24 -1.80 -7.18
C ILE A 148 4.21 -2.69 -6.46
N GLU A 149 4.36 -4.01 -6.57
CA GLU A 149 3.54 -5.01 -5.89
C GLU A 149 3.79 -4.99 -4.38
N ASP A 150 5.06 -5.01 -3.95
CA ASP A 150 5.39 -4.94 -2.51
C ASP A 150 4.91 -3.62 -1.90
N TYR A 151 5.11 -2.53 -2.64
CA TYR A 151 4.59 -1.22 -2.31
C TYR A 151 3.05 -1.20 -2.16
N SER A 152 2.35 -1.82 -3.11
CA SER A 152 0.88 -1.92 -3.13
C SER A 152 0.35 -2.63 -1.89
N VAL A 153 0.95 -3.79 -1.56
CA VAL A 153 0.56 -4.58 -0.40
C VAL A 153 0.90 -3.83 0.89
N PHE A 154 2.06 -3.19 0.96
CA PHE A 154 2.45 -2.39 2.13
C PHE A 154 1.47 -1.25 2.40
N LEU A 155 1.13 -0.48 1.37
CA LEU A 155 0.23 0.67 1.48
C LEU A 155 -1.14 0.23 2.01
N HIS A 156 -1.69 -0.84 1.46
CA HIS A 156 -2.97 -1.37 1.89
C HIS A 156 -2.90 -2.00 3.29
N ALA A 157 -1.96 -2.91 3.54
CA ALA A 157 -1.86 -3.65 4.80
C ALA A 157 -1.66 -2.73 6.01
N LYS A 158 -0.92 -1.62 5.86
CA LYS A 158 -0.69 -0.68 6.97
C LYS A 158 -1.70 0.44 7.07
N PHE A 159 -2.20 0.95 5.94
CA PHE A 159 -2.93 2.22 5.92
C PHE A 159 -4.35 2.12 5.37
N ALA A 160 -4.87 0.95 5.00
CA ALA A 160 -6.23 0.82 4.45
C ALA A 160 -7.32 1.44 5.34
N ASN A 161 -7.15 1.37 6.66
CA ASN A 161 -8.10 1.92 7.64
C ASN A 161 -7.80 3.38 8.02
N SER A 162 -6.78 4.01 7.41
CA SER A 162 -6.45 5.41 7.68
C SER A 162 -7.46 6.35 7.01
N PRO A 163 -7.93 7.41 7.68
CA PRO A 163 -8.81 8.41 7.06
C PRO A 163 -8.18 9.09 5.85
N THR A 164 -6.83 9.15 5.80
CA THR A 164 -6.07 9.75 4.71
C THR A 164 -5.71 8.75 3.60
N TYR A 165 -6.15 7.49 3.69
CA TYR A 165 -5.77 6.44 2.74
C TYR A 165 -6.13 6.79 1.29
N LYS A 166 -7.33 7.36 1.09
CA LYS A 166 -7.78 7.81 -0.25
C LYS A 166 -6.84 8.88 -0.82
N GLN A 167 -6.41 9.81 0.02
CA GLN A 167 -5.49 10.88 -0.34
C GLN A 167 -4.09 10.35 -0.67
N ALA A 168 -3.61 9.41 0.14
CA ALA A 168 -2.35 8.71 -0.09
C ALA A 168 -2.38 7.88 -1.38
N LEU A 169 -3.46 7.15 -1.65
CA LEU A 169 -3.55 6.34 -2.84
C LEU A 169 -3.57 7.19 -4.11
N ALA A 170 -4.28 8.32 -4.10
CA ALA A 170 -4.32 9.14 -5.29
C ALA A 170 -3.06 9.99 -5.51
N SER A 171 -2.43 10.52 -4.46
CA SER A 171 -1.11 11.15 -4.59
C SER A 171 -0.11 10.17 -5.20
N THR A 172 -0.19 8.90 -4.82
CA THR A 172 0.72 7.86 -5.34
C THR A 172 0.36 7.38 -6.73
N LEU A 173 -0.92 7.24 -7.09
CA LEU A 173 -1.35 6.94 -8.45
C LEU A 173 -0.92 8.03 -9.45
N ALA A 174 -0.84 9.26 -8.98
CA ALA A 174 -0.45 10.35 -9.85
C ALA A 174 1.07 10.40 -10.08
N VAL A 175 1.87 10.07 -9.07
CA VAL A 175 3.33 9.95 -9.19
C VAL A 175 3.75 8.61 -9.85
N TYR A 176 3.01 7.53 -9.60
CA TYR A 176 3.29 6.16 -10.05
C TYR A 176 2.06 5.55 -10.75
N PRO A 177 1.81 5.89 -12.02
CA PRO A 177 0.61 5.44 -12.73
C PRO A 177 0.54 3.93 -12.96
N GLU A 178 1.67 3.19 -12.88
CA GLU A 178 1.67 1.72 -12.90
C GLU A 178 0.95 1.07 -11.71
N LEU A 179 0.75 1.82 -10.62
CA LEU A 179 0.07 1.32 -9.44
C LEU A 179 -1.37 0.89 -9.76
N GLU A 180 -2.03 1.58 -10.69
CA GLU A 180 -3.40 1.30 -11.13
C GLU A 180 -3.59 -0.15 -11.60
N THR A 181 -2.60 -0.69 -12.31
CA THR A 181 -2.65 -2.06 -12.85
C THR A 181 -2.04 -3.10 -11.92
N ALA A 182 -1.13 -2.71 -11.04
CA ALA A 182 -0.42 -3.62 -10.14
C ALA A 182 -1.16 -3.88 -8.82
N LEU A 183 -1.97 -2.94 -8.34
CA LEU A 183 -2.59 -2.99 -7.02
C LEU A 183 -3.51 -4.20 -6.84
N GLU A 184 -4.45 -4.41 -7.76
CA GLU A 184 -5.41 -5.52 -7.69
C GLU A 184 -4.76 -6.91 -7.67
N PRO A 185 -3.87 -7.28 -8.63
CA PRO A 185 -3.22 -8.59 -8.60
C PRO A 185 -2.28 -8.76 -7.40
N ALA A 186 -1.59 -7.70 -6.96
CA ALA A 186 -0.74 -7.75 -5.77
C ALA A 186 -1.54 -8.04 -4.50
N LEU A 187 -2.70 -7.40 -4.32
CA LEU A 187 -3.59 -7.66 -3.19
C LEU A 187 -4.17 -9.07 -3.22
N LYS A 188 -4.66 -9.54 -4.38
CA LYS A 188 -5.15 -10.93 -4.52
C LYS A 188 -4.08 -11.94 -4.15
N ALA A 189 -2.85 -11.76 -4.63
CA ALA A 189 -1.73 -12.62 -4.28
C ALA A 189 -1.38 -12.56 -2.78
N ALA A 190 -1.42 -11.39 -2.17
CA ALA A 190 -1.15 -11.22 -0.75
C ALA A 190 -2.22 -11.89 0.13
N TYR A 191 -3.51 -11.74 -0.20
CA TYR A 191 -4.60 -12.41 0.50
C TYR A 191 -4.55 -13.93 0.33
N ALA A 192 -4.24 -14.43 -0.87
CA ALA A 192 -4.06 -15.87 -1.09
C ALA A 192 -2.91 -16.44 -0.24
N LYS A 193 -1.78 -15.73 -0.14
CA LYS A 193 -0.69 -16.11 0.76
C LYS A 193 -1.11 -16.09 2.22
N ALA A 194 -1.86 -15.07 2.67
CA ALA A 194 -2.34 -14.98 4.04
C ALA A 194 -3.29 -16.15 4.40
N GLU A 195 -4.14 -16.56 3.47
CA GLU A 195 -5.02 -17.73 3.64
C GLU A 195 -4.21 -19.02 3.78
N GLN A 196 -3.18 -19.23 2.94
CA GLN A 196 -2.28 -20.39 3.06
C GLN A 196 -1.54 -20.42 4.40
N VAL A 197 -1.06 -19.26 4.88
CA VAL A 197 -0.38 -19.16 6.18
C VAL A 197 -1.33 -19.52 7.32
N LYS A 198 -2.58 -19.04 7.28
CA LYS A 198 -3.60 -19.39 8.27
C LYS A 198 -3.89 -20.89 8.30
N VAL A 199 -4.12 -21.50 7.14
CA VAL A 199 -4.37 -22.95 7.03
C VAL A 199 -3.17 -23.76 7.54
N ALA A 200 -1.95 -23.33 7.22
CA ALA A 200 -0.75 -23.98 7.72
C ALA A 200 -0.61 -23.86 9.25
N ALA A 201 -0.94 -22.69 9.82
CA ALA A 201 -0.92 -22.46 11.26
C ALA A 201 -1.97 -23.33 11.99
N GLU A 202 -3.19 -23.41 11.48
CA GLU A 202 -4.27 -24.26 12.02
C GLU A 202 -3.87 -25.74 11.98
N LYS A 203 -3.27 -26.21 10.88
CA LYS A 203 -2.77 -27.59 10.77
C LYS A 203 -1.65 -27.87 11.78
N GLN A 204 -0.72 -26.94 11.96
CA GLN A 204 0.35 -27.09 12.96
C GLN A 204 -0.21 -27.13 14.38
N LEU A 205 -1.22 -26.33 14.69
CA LEU A 205 -1.89 -26.35 15.98
C LEU A 205 -2.58 -27.70 16.23
N ALA A 206 -3.32 -28.22 15.23
CA ALA A 206 -3.97 -29.52 15.32
C ALA A 206 -2.97 -30.67 15.56
N ILE A 207 -1.81 -30.64 14.89
CA ILE A 207 -0.74 -31.62 15.11
C ILE A 207 -0.20 -31.53 16.54
N LYS A 208 0.04 -30.33 17.06
CA LYS A 208 0.52 -30.14 18.44
C LYS A 208 -0.49 -30.67 19.47
N VAL A 209 -1.77 -30.34 19.31
CA VAL A 209 -2.83 -30.83 20.20
C VAL A 209 -2.95 -32.35 20.15
N ALA A 210 -2.87 -32.96 18.96
CA ALA A 210 -2.91 -34.41 18.82
C ALA A 210 -1.70 -35.09 19.47
N ALA A 211 -0.51 -34.49 19.35
CA ALA A 211 0.71 -34.99 19.98
C ALA A 211 0.63 -34.92 21.52
N GLU A 212 0.10 -33.83 22.07
CA GLU A 212 -0.11 -33.67 23.51
C GLU A 212 -1.13 -34.68 24.05
N LYS A 213 -2.24 -34.89 23.34
CA LYS A 213 -3.23 -35.91 23.70
C LYS A 213 -2.63 -37.32 23.72
N LEU A 214 -1.82 -37.66 22.71
CA LEU A 214 -1.14 -38.96 22.64
C LEU A 214 -0.12 -39.12 23.78
N ALA A 215 0.58 -38.04 24.16
CA ALA A 215 1.50 -38.08 25.28
C ALA A 215 0.77 -38.35 26.60
N LEU A 216 -0.36 -37.68 26.84
CA LEU A 216 -1.21 -37.91 28.01
C LEU A 216 -1.75 -39.34 28.06
N GLU A 217 -2.20 -39.89 26.92
CA GLU A 217 -2.67 -41.28 26.84
C GLU A 217 -1.55 -42.29 27.15
N LYS A 218 -0.33 -42.05 26.65
CA LYS A 218 0.83 -42.90 26.98
C LYS A 218 1.22 -42.82 28.44
N VAL A 219 1.14 -41.64 29.06
CA VAL A 219 1.39 -41.46 30.51
C VAL A 219 0.33 -42.21 31.32
N ALA A 220 -0.95 -42.09 30.96
CA ALA A 220 -2.03 -42.83 31.62
C ALA A 220 -1.87 -44.36 31.50
N ALA A 221 -1.51 -44.86 30.31
CA ALA A 221 -1.26 -46.29 30.10
C ALA A 221 -0.04 -46.80 30.89
N ALA A 222 0.99 -45.97 31.07
CA ALA A 222 2.16 -46.32 31.88
C ALA A 222 1.84 -46.40 33.38
N GLU A 223 1.02 -45.48 33.89
CA GLU A 223 0.54 -45.49 35.29
C GLU A 223 -0.30 -46.74 35.58
N VAL A 224 -1.21 -47.13 34.67
CA VAL A 224 -2.01 -48.36 34.82
C VAL A 224 -1.10 -49.60 34.89
N LYS A 225 -0.16 -49.75 33.96
CA LYS A 225 0.80 -50.87 33.97
C LYS A 225 1.66 -50.91 35.23
N LYS A 226 2.02 -49.75 35.78
CA LYS A 226 2.77 -49.65 37.02
C LYS A 226 1.94 -50.12 38.22
N SER A 227 0.66 -49.74 38.29
CA SER A 227 -0.25 -50.19 39.35
C SER A 227 -0.52 -51.71 39.28
N GLU A 228 -0.70 -52.25 38.08
CA GLU A 228 -0.92 -53.70 37.86
C GLU A 228 0.29 -54.52 38.33
N LYS A 229 1.50 -54.11 37.94
CA LYS A 229 2.74 -54.78 38.38
C LYS A 229 2.97 -54.68 39.89
N THR A 230 2.51 -53.60 40.53
CA THR A 230 2.59 -53.43 41.99
C THR A 230 1.61 -54.35 42.70
N ALA A 231 0.39 -54.48 42.18
CA ALA A 231 -0.62 -55.41 42.71
C ALA A 231 -0.19 -56.88 42.56
N GLU A 232 0.38 -57.28 41.42
CA GLU A 232 0.91 -58.63 41.21
C GLU A 232 2.05 -58.97 42.19
N ALA A 233 2.92 -57.99 42.49
CA ALA A 233 4.01 -58.16 43.45
C ALA A 233 3.48 -58.35 44.88
N GLU A 234 2.44 -57.61 45.29
CA GLU A 234 1.80 -57.78 46.60
C GLU A 234 1.10 -59.14 46.72
N VAL A 235 0.34 -59.58 45.71
CA VAL A 235 -0.33 -60.89 45.73
C VAL A 235 0.70 -62.02 45.84
N THR A 236 1.80 -61.94 45.09
CA THR A 236 2.87 -62.95 45.14
C THR A 236 3.53 -63.01 46.52
N LYS A 237 3.71 -61.85 47.18
CA LYS A 237 4.25 -61.77 48.54
C LYS A 237 3.30 -62.39 49.57
N VAL A 238 2.01 -62.09 49.50
CA VAL A 238 1.00 -62.66 50.40
C VAL A 238 0.90 -64.18 50.24
N VAL A 239 0.94 -64.69 49.02
CA VAL A 239 0.92 -66.14 48.75
C VAL A 239 2.17 -66.84 49.30
N ALA A 240 3.32 -66.17 49.33
CA ALA A 240 4.56 -66.70 49.91
C ALA A 240 4.53 -66.73 51.45
N GLU A 241 3.81 -65.81 52.11
CA GLU A 241 3.68 -65.78 53.58
C GLU A 241 2.68 -66.81 54.15
N VAL A 242 1.78 -67.33 53.32
CA VAL A 242 0.74 -68.31 53.73
C VAL A 242 1.21 -69.77 53.54
N LYS A 243 2.40 -69.98 52.96
CA LYS A 243 2.99 -71.31 52.70
C LYS A 243 4.07 -71.66 53.71
#